data_AF-A0A956VWC0-F1
#
_entry.id   AF-A0A956VWC0-F1
#
_cell.length_a   1.000
_cell.length_b   1.000
_cell.length_c   1.000
_cell.angle_alpha   90.00
_cell.angle_beta   90.00
_cell.angle_gamma   90.00
#
_symmetry.space_group_name_H-M   'P 1'
#
loop_
_entity.id
_entity.type
_entity.pdbx_description
1 polymer ?
#
loop_
_entity_poly.entity_id
_entity_poly.type
_entity_poly.pdbx_seq_one_letter_code
_entity_poly.pdbx_strand_id
1 'polypeptide(L)'
;MNTRSVRNIAVYLVILSALVLVLVVLLRPTGSQDKPLSYVLSEAKAGNVDRIEVRGDNLTVYLNGQTEPVTSRKESSSSIEEILRDSGVPVGPDGVEISIEGPSQFGNIFGLLLNFLPLIIFGAILIFMMRQAGGANNQAMSFGKSRARQFTGTKPTVTFIDVAGQEEAKQELQEIVEFLKYPEKFAALGARIPHGVLLLGPPGTGKTMIARAVSGEAGVPFFHLSGSEFVEMFVGVGA
;
A
#
# COMPACT_ATOMS: atom_id res chain seq x y z
N MET A 1 12.56 -18.41 -4.95
CA MET A 1 11.54 -17.34 -5.10
C MET A 1 11.92 -16.17 -4.22
N ASN A 2 11.92 -14.95 -4.76
CA ASN A 2 12.36 -13.75 -4.04
C ASN A 2 11.39 -13.48 -2.86
N THR A 3 11.89 -13.48 -1.62
CA THR A 3 11.06 -13.37 -0.39
C THR A 3 10.20 -12.10 -0.36
N ARG A 4 10.65 -11.04 -1.03
CA ARG A 4 9.86 -9.80 -1.22
C ARG A 4 8.65 -9.99 -2.13
N SER A 5 8.76 -10.76 -3.21
CA SER A 5 7.64 -11.05 -4.11
C SER A 5 6.62 -11.98 -3.46
N VAL A 6 7.07 -12.96 -2.68
CA VAL A 6 6.18 -13.87 -1.94
C VAL A 6 5.33 -13.09 -0.92
N ARG A 7 5.92 -12.12 -0.21
CA ARG A 7 5.20 -11.25 0.73
C ARG A 7 4.16 -10.38 0.03
N ASN A 8 4.49 -9.80 -1.13
CA ASN A 8 3.54 -8.98 -1.87
C ASN A 8 2.37 -9.82 -2.42
N ILE A 9 2.65 -11.02 -2.95
CA ILE A 9 1.61 -11.95 -3.43
C ILE A 9 0.68 -12.36 -2.29
N ALA A 10 1.24 -12.68 -1.11
CA ALA A 10 0.44 -13.03 0.07
C ALA A 10 -0.51 -11.90 0.49
N VAL A 11 -0.04 -10.64 0.47
CA VAL A 11 -0.88 -9.47 0.79
C VAL A 11 -2.02 -9.30 -0.22
N TYR A 12 -1.76 -9.45 -1.53
CA TYR A 12 -2.82 -9.35 -2.54
C TYR A 12 -3.85 -10.47 -2.43
N LEU A 13 -3.45 -11.70 -2.07
CA LEU A 13 -4.37 -12.80 -1.85
C LEU A 13 -5.29 -12.57 -0.65
N VAL A 14 -4.76 -12.01 0.45
CA VAL A 14 -5.57 -11.64 1.62
C VAL A 14 -6.58 -10.57 1.27
N ILE A 15 -6.17 -9.53 0.53
CA ILE A 15 -7.06 -8.46 0.07
C ILE A 15 -8.17 -9.02 -0.83
N LEU A 16 -7.82 -9.88 -1.80
CA LEU A 16 -8.78 -10.52 -2.68
C LEU A 16 -9.79 -11.36 -1.89
N SER A 17 -9.33 -12.15 -0.92
CA SER A 17 -10.20 -12.99 -0.09
C SER A 17 -11.19 -12.16 0.75
N ALA A 18 -10.74 -11.03 1.31
CA ALA A 18 -11.59 -10.12 2.06
C ALA A 18 -12.65 -9.47 1.16
N LEU A 19 -12.27 -9.09 -0.07
CA LEU A 19 -13.17 -8.50 -1.05
C LEU A 19 -14.23 -9.50 -1.53
N VAL A 20 -13.84 -10.76 -1.76
CA VAL A 20 -14.78 -11.86 -2.07
C VAL A 20 -15.72 -12.12 -0.89
N LEU A 21 -15.22 -12.13 0.35
CA LEU A 21 -16.07 -12.32 1.53
C LEU A 21 -17.12 -11.20 1.66
N VAL A 22 -16.69 -9.95 1.50
CA VAL A 22 -17.59 -8.78 1.52
C VAL A 22 -18.61 -8.88 0.38
N LEU A 23 -18.18 -9.26 -0.82
CA LEU A 23 -19.06 -9.44 -1.97
C LEU A 23 -20.09 -10.56 -1.74
N VAL A 24 -19.68 -11.68 -1.15
CA VAL A 24 -20.58 -12.78 -0.79
C VAL A 24 -21.60 -12.34 0.25
N VAL A 25 -21.19 -11.54 1.25
CA VAL A 25 -22.13 -10.98 2.24
C VAL A 25 -23.10 -9.98 1.58
N LEU A 26 -22.64 -9.18 0.63
CA LEU A 26 -23.45 -8.23 -0.14
C LEU A 26 -24.44 -8.90 -1.10
N LEU A 27 -24.04 -10.02 -1.70
CA LEU A 27 -24.86 -10.80 -2.64
C LEU A 27 -25.81 -11.78 -1.93
N ARG A 28 -25.73 -11.92 -0.60
CA ARG A 28 -26.72 -12.71 0.14
C ARG A 28 -28.07 -12.02 -0.01
N PRO A 29 -29.08 -12.68 -0.62
CA PRO A 29 -30.41 -12.10 -0.71
C PRO A 29 -30.96 -11.90 0.70
N THR A 30 -31.18 -10.65 1.10
CA THR A 30 -31.84 -10.27 2.36
C THR A 30 -33.35 -10.52 2.35
N GLY A 31 -33.82 -11.48 1.54
CA GLY A 31 -35.23 -11.83 1.45
C GLY A 31 -35.58 -12.90 2.46
N SER A 32 -36.03 -12.53 3.65
CA SER A 32 -37.04 -13.38 4.30
C SER A 32 -38.27 -13.34 3.41
N GLN A 33 -38.85 -14.50 3.10
CA GLN A 33 -40.08 -14.54 2.32
C GLN A 33 -41.21 -13.95 3.18
N ASP A 34 -41.50 -12.67 2.97
CA ASP A 34 -42.59 -11.99 3.67
C ASP A 34 -43.91 -12.68 3.33
N LYS A 35 -44.52 -13.33 4.32
CA LYS A 35 -45.83 -13.95 4.16
C LYS A 35 -46.91 -12.84 4.17
N PRO A 36 -47.97 -12.96 3.34
CA PRO A 36 -49.06 -11.99 3.33
C PRO A 36 -49.67 -11.81 4.72
N LEU A 37 -50.15 -10.61 5.04
CA LEU A 37 -50.83 -10.33 6.32
C LEU A 37 -52.03 -11.27 6.55
N SER A 38 -52.71 -11.69 5.49
CA SER A 38 -53.79 -12.67 5.55
C SER A 38 -53.36 -14.01 6.13
N TYR A 39 -52.11 -14.44 5.90
CA TYR A 39 -51.56 -15.66 6.50
C TYR A 39 -51.39 -15.51 8.02
N VAL A 40 -50.88 -14.36 8.47
CA VAL A 40 -50.77 -14.05 9.90
C VAL A 40 -52.15 -14.02 10.56
N LEU A 41 -53.15 -13.43 9.89
CA LEU A 41 -54.52 -13.40 10.40
C LEU A 41 -55.15 -14.79 10.49
N SER A 42 -54.88 -15.69 9.52
CA SER A 42 -55.39 -17.06 9.59
C SER A 42 -54.76 -17.87 10.74
N GLU A 43 -53.45 -17.73 10.96
CA GLU A 43 -52.76 -18.43 12.04
C GLU A 43 -53.13 -17.87 13.42
N ALA A 44 -53.35 -16.55 13.50
CA ALA A 44 -53.83 -15.90 14.71
C ALA A 44 -55.25 -16.36 15.08
N LYS A 45 -56.15 -16.49 14.09
CA LYS A 45 -57.50 -17.07 14.29
C LYS A 45 -57.47 -18.55 14.68
N ALA A 46 -56.47 -19.29 14.20
CA ALA A 46 -56.26 -20.69 14.56
C ALA A 46 -55.66 -20.88 15.97
N GLY A 47 -55.24 -19.81 16.66
CA GLY A 47 -54.60 -19.88 17.97
C GLY A 47 -53.13 -20.33 17.92
N ASN A 48 -52.52 -20.32 16.74
CA ASN A 48 -51.15 -20.79 16.53
C ASN A 48 -50.10 -19.70 16.75
N VAL A 49 -50.49 -18.48 17.10
CA VAL A 49 -49.59 -17.34 17.29
C VAL A 49 -49.37 -17.11 18.79
N ASP A 50 -48.10 -17.09 19.20
CA ASP A 50 -47.68 -16.83 20.58
C ASP A 50 -47.46 -15.31 20.79
N ARG A 51 -46.55 -14.76 19.98
CA ARG A 51 -46.12 -13.37 20.08
C ARG A 51 -46.00 -12.71 18.71
N ILE A 52 -46.36 -11.44 18.63
CA ILE A 52 -46.12 -10.57 17.48
C ILE A 52 -45.23 -9.40 17.93
N GLU A 53 -44.03 -9.33 17.36
CA GLU A 53 -43.14 -8.17 17.50
C GLU A 53 -43.35 -7.19 16.35
N VAL A 54 -43.64 -5.94 16.68
CA VAL A 54 -43.90 -4.88 15.71
C VAL A 54 -42.69 -3.96 15.64
N ARG A 55 -42.03 -3.91 14.48
CA ARG A 55 -40.90 -3.01 14.19
C ARG A 55 -41.23 -2.12 13.00
N GLY A 56 -41.85 -0.97 13.28
CA GLY A 56 -42.37 -0.06 12.26
C GLY A 56 -43.50 -0.74 11.45
N ASP A 57 -43.24 -0.99 10.18
CA ASP A 57 -44.19 -1.66 9.26
C ASP A 57 -43.96 -3.17 9.14
N ASN A 58 -42.84 -3.69 9.68
CA ASN A 58 -42.53 -5.11 9.69
C ASN A 58 -43.07 -5.77 10.96
N LEU A 59 -43.67 -6.94 10.79
CA LEU A 59 -44.19 -7.81 11.83
C LEU A 59 -43.32 -9.08 11.88
N THR A 60 -42.85 -9.43 13.07
CA THR A 60 -42.18 -10.71 13.34
C THR A 60 -43.12 -11.56 14.19
N VAL A 61 -43.61 -12.65 13.61
CA VAL A 61 -44.64 -13.50 14.21
C VAL A 61 -44.02 -14.81 14.67
N TYR A 62 -44.13 -15.09 15.96
CA TYR A 62 -43.69 -16.33 16.57
C TYR A 62 -44.87 -17.29 16.65
N LEU A 63 -44.76 -18.42 15.94
CA LEU A 63 -45.78 -19.47 15.90
C LEU A 63 -45.48 -20.54 16.94
N ASN A 64 -46.53 -21.05 17.57
CA ASN A 64 -46.47 -22.16 18.52
C ASN A 64 -45.91 -23.41 17.83
N GLY A 65 -44.74 -23.87 18.28
CA GLY A 65 -44.09 -25.08 17.76
C GLY A 65 -43.15 -24.88 16.55
N GLN A 66 -42.92 -23.66 16.10
CA GLN A 66 -41.89 -23.35 15.09
C GLN A 66 -40.74 -22.56 15.72
N THR A 67 -39.50 -23.00 15.47
CA THR A 67 -38.29 -22.33 15.98
C THR A 67 -37.92 -21.08 15.18
N GLU A 68 -38.39 -20.97 13.93
CA GLU A 68 -38.12 -19.83 13.06
C GLU A 68 -39.33 -18.89 13.00
N PRO A 69 -39.16 -17.60 13.31
CA PRO A 69 -40.25 -16.63 13.22
C PRO A 69 -40.60 -16.32 11.77
N VAL A 70 -41.88 -16.03 11.54
CA VAL A 70 -42.41 -15.64 10.23
C VAL A 70 -42.37 -14.12 10.12
N THR A 71 -41.85 -13.58 9.01
CA THR A 71 -41.94 -12.15 8.72
C THR A 71 -43.19 -11.81 7.90
N SER A 72 -43.84 -10.70 8.25
CA SER A 72 -44.95 -10.13 7.51
C SER A 72 -44.90 -8.60 7.57
N ARG A 73 -45.76 -7.92 6.81
CA ARG A 73 -45.82 -6.46 6.76
C ARG A 73 -47.25 -5.97 6.91
N LYS A 74 -47.41 -4.85 7.62
CA LYS A 74 -48.68 -4.11 7.75
C LYS A 74 -48.62 -2.81 6.95
N GLU A 75 -49.77 -2.19 6.72
CA GLU A 75 -49.80 -0.85 6.15
C GLU A 75 -49.28 0.19 7.16
N SER A 76 -48.64 1.25 6.66
CA SER A 76 -47.97 2.24 7.50
C SER A 76 -48.92 3.00 8.44
N SER A 77 -50.21 3.09 8.09
CA SER A 77 -51.24 3.80 8.86
C SER A 77 -52.14 2.92 9.72
N SER A 78 -52.05 1.59 9.65
CA SER A 78 -52.95 0.69 10.38
C SER A 78 -52.28 0.10 11.62
N SER A 79 -53.03 0.03 12.73
CA SER A 79 -52.55 -0.66 13.94
C SER A 79 -52.83 -2.16 13.81
N ILE A 80 -51.80 -3.00 13.99
CA ILE A 80 -51.99 -4.46 13.96
C ILE A 80 -52.93 -4.93 15.08
N GLU A 81 -52.93 -4.23 16.21
CA GLU A 81 -53.88 -4.48 17.30
C GLU A 81 -55.33 -4.26 16.85
N GLU A 82 -55.59 -3.20 16.09
CA GLU A 82 -56.92 -2.89 15.57
C GLU A 82 -57.36 -3.91 14.52
N ILE A 83 -56.47 -4.31 13.61
CA ILE A 83 -56.76 -5.34 12.59
C ILE A 83 -57.06 -6.70 13.23
N LEU A 84 -56.32 -7.08 14.28
CA LEU A 84 -56.54 -8.34 15.00
C LEU A 84 -57.86 -8.33 15.77
N ARG A 85 -58.20 -7.21 16.43
CA ARG A 85 -59.48 -7.04 17.13
C ARG A 85 -60.67 -7.06 16.17
N ASP A 86 -60.60 -6.35 15.05
CA ASP A 86 -61.64 -6.34 14.02
C ASP A 86 -61.82 -7.72 13.36
N SER A 87 -60.73 -8.48 13.28
CA SER A 87 -60.74 -9.87 12.81
C SER A 87 -61.28 -10.89 13.82
N GLY A 88 -61.59 -10.48 15.06
CA GLY A 88 -62.12 -11.34 16.12
C GLY A 88 -61.05 -12.15 16.86
N VAL A 89 -59.78 -11.74 16.81
CA VAL A 89 -58.67 -12.36 17.55
C VAL A 89 -58.52 -11.67 18.91
N PRO A 90 -58.51 -12.41 20.04
CA PRO A 90 -58.27 -11.82 21.35
C PRO A 90 -56.82 -11.31 21.46
N VAL A 91 -56.67 -10.03 21.80
CA VAL A 91 -55.37 -9.39 22.06
C VAL A 91 -55.30 -9.03 23.54
N GLY A 92 -54.26 -9.50 24.25
CA GLY A 92 -54.09 -9.29 25.70
C GLY A 92 -53.54 -10.51 26.45
N PRO A 93 -53.60 -10.53 27.80
CA PRO A 93 -53.01 -11.58 28.64
C PRO A 93 -53.52 -13.01 28.37
N ASP A 94 -54.73 -13.13 27.82
CA ASP A 94 -55.39 -14.40 27.45
C ASP A 94 -55.37 -14.66 25.93
N GLY A 95 -54.58 -13.90 25.16
CA GLY A 95 -54.53 -13.92 23.70
C GLY A 95 -53.13 -13.65 23.15
N VAL A 96 -53.02 -13.07 21.96
CA VAL A 96 -51.72 -12.83 21.32
C VAL A 96 -50.98 -11.67 22.00
N GLU A 97 -49.73 -11.91 22.43
CA GLU A 97 -48.87 -10.87 23.03
C GLU A 97 -48.29 -9.97 21.91
N ILE A 98 -48.55 -8.67 21.98
CA ILE A 98 -48.02 -7.68 21.04
C ILE A 98 -46.91 -6.88 21.73
N SER A 99 -45.67 -7.05 21.26
CA SER A 99 -44.52 -6.26 21.71
C SER A 99 -44.16 -5.22 20.65
N ILE A 100 -44.28 -3.94 20.99
CA ILE A 100 -43.88 -2.84 20.11
C ILE A 100 -42.43 -2.49 20.43
N GLU A 101 -41.52 -2.95 19.58
CA GLU A 101 -40.12 -2.59 19.68
C GLU A 101 -39.85 -1.35 18.85
N GLY A 102 -39.45 -0.26 19.51
CA GLY A 102 -39.01 0.94 18.82
C GLY A 102 -37.81 0.64 17.89
N PRO A 103 -37.69 1.32 16.74
CA PRO A 103 -36.59 1.08 15.82
C PRO A 103 -35.26 1.22 16.56
N SER A 104 -34.50 0.14 16.65
CA SER A 104 -33.20 0.12 17.31
C SER A 104 -32.25 1.05 16.55
N GLN A 105 -32.09 2.28 17.05
CA GLN A 105 -31.27 3.32 16.43
C GLN A 105 -29.82 2.85 16.26
N PHE A 106 -29.31 2.06 17.21
CA PHE A 106 -28.00 1.41 17.12
C PHE A 106 -27.91 0.38 15.99
N GLY A 107 -28.97 -0.40 15.75
CA GLY A 107 -29.03 -1.36 14.64
C GLY A 107 -29.03 -0.67 13.28
N ASN A 108 -29.72 0.47 13.17
CA ASN A 108 -29.73 1.27 11.95
C ASN A 108 -28.36 1.92 11.68
N ILE A 109 -27.70 2.46 12.70
CA ILE A 109 -26.34 3.04 12.57
C ILE A 109 -25.32 1.95 12.22
N PHE A 110 -25.41 0.78 12.87
CA PHE A 110 -24.52 -0.35 12.58
C PHE A 110 -24.77 -0.92 11.18
N GLY A 111 -26.03 -1.02 10.75
CA GLY A 111 -26.40 -1.42 9.39
C GLY A 111 -25.92 -0.42 8.32
N LEU A 112 -25.99 0.88 8.59
CA LEU A 112 -25.41 1.91 7.72
C LEU A 112 -23.89 1.77 7.65
N LEU A 113 -23.20 1.59 8.79
CA LEU A 113 -21.76 1.37 8.82
C LEU A 113 -21.34 0.12 8.02
N LEU A 114 -22.11 -0.97 8.13
CA LEU A 114 -21.92 -2.19 7.35
C LEU A 114 -22.10 -1.97 5.84
N ASN A 115 -23.06 -1.14 5.43
CA ASN A 115 -23.24 -0.77 4.03
C ASN A 115 -22.07 0.08 3.48
N PHE A 116 -21.43 0.90 4.32
CA PHE A 116 -20.23 1.66 3.95
C PHE A 116 -18.93 0.87 4.09
N LEU A 117 -18.95 -0.31 4.73
CA LEU A 117 -17.77 -1.15 4.92
C LEU A 117 -17.02 -1.46 3.61
N PRO A 118 -17.68 -1.78 2.48
CA PRO A 118 -17.00 -1.97 1.20
C PRO A 118 -16.28 -0.71 0.71
N LEU A 119 -16.90 0.47 0.86
CA LEU A 119 -16.32 1.75 0.48
C LEU A 119 -15.11 2.11 1.36
N ILE A 120 -15.21 1.87 2.66
CA ILE A 120 -14.13 2.10 3.63
C ILE A 120 -12.94 1.17 3.34
N ILE A 121 -13.19 -0.11 3.11
CA ILE A 121 -12.15 -1.09 2.75
C ILE A 121 -11.47 -0.70 1.43
N PHE A 122 -12.26 -0.32 0.41
CA PHE A 122 -11.73 0.14 -0.86
C PHE A 122 -10.84 1.39 -0.70
N GLY A 123 -11.31 2.39 0.05
CA GLY A 123 -10.53 3.59 0.36
C GLY A 123 -9.23 3.28 1.11
N ALA A 124 -9.28 2.37 2.09
CA ALA A 124 -8.11 1.93 2.85
C ALA A 124 -7.08 1.21 1.96
N ILE A 125 -7.54 0.34 1.05
CA ILE A 125 -6.68 -0.34 0.07
C ILE A 125 -6.08 0.68 -0.90
N LEU A 126 -6.85 1.66 -1.39
CA LEU A 126 -6.33 2.71 -2.27
C LEU A 126 -5.24 3.55 -1.59
N ILE A 127 -5.45 3.95 -0.33
CA ILE A 127 -4.44 4.68 0.44
C ILE A 127 -3.20 3.80 0.66
N PHE A 128 -3.38 2.53 0.99
CA PHE A 128 -2.28 1.58 1.15
C PHE A 128 -1.49 1.38 -0.15
N MET A 129 -2.18 1.25 -1.29
CA MET A 129 -1.58 1.16 -2.62
C MET A 129 -0.83 2.44 -3.00
N MET A 130 -1.39 3.62 -2.75
CA MET A 130 -0.71 4.90 -3.02
C MET A 130 0.56 5.04 -2.16
N ARG A 131 0.51 4.61 -0.89
CA ARG A 131 1.68 4.59 0.00
C ARG A 131 2.74 3.58 -0.46
N GLN A 132 2.33 2.44 -1.02
CA GLN A 132 3.26 1.44 -1.56
C GLN A 132 3.83 1.85 -2.93
N ALA A 133 3.03 2.49 -3.78
CA ALA A 133 3.41 2.99 -5.10
C ALA A 133 4.32 4.23 -5.01
N GLY A 134 4.21 5.04 -3.95
CA GLY A 134 5.12 6.16 -3.66
C GLY A 134 6.59 5.75 -3.51
N GLY A 135 6.88 4.48 -3.23
CA GLY A 135 8.25 3.94 -3.24
C GLY A 135 8.76 3.53 -4.63
N ALA A 136 7.85 3.22 -5.57
CA ALA A 136 8.19 2.80 -6.93
C ALA A 136 8.18 3.97 -7.93
N ASN A 137 7.35 4.99 -7.70
CA ASN A 137 7.24 6.16 -8.58
C ASN A 137 8.47 7.08 -8.55
N ASN A 138 9.36 6.90 -7.56
CA ASN A 138 10.65 7.58 -7.51
C ASN A 138 11.67 7.01 -8.52
N GLN A 139 11.35 5.91 -9.23
CA GLN A 139 12.21 5.37 -10.28
C GLN A 139 11.91 5.97 -11.66
N ALA A 140 10.65 6.26 -11.97
CA ALA A 140 10.25 6.86 -13.25
C ALA A 140 10.70 8.33 -13.36
N MET A 141 10.66 9.10 -12.27
CA MET A 141 11.26 10.45 -12.18
C MET A 141 12.81 10.44 -12.12
N SER A 142 13.44 9.26 -11.98
CA SER A 142 14.91 9.10 -11.96
C SER A 142 15.50 8.74 -13.33
N PHE A 143 14.67 8.54 -14.36
CA PHE A 143 15.13 8.15 -15.70
C PHE A 143 15.98 9.21 -16.41
N GLY A 144 15.89 10.49 -15.98
CA GLY A 144 16.73 11.59 -16.47
C GLY A 144 17.82 12.07 -15.50
N LYS A 145 17.86 11.53 -14.26
CA LYS A 145 18.93 11.85 -13.32
C LYS A 145 19.90 10.69 -13.37
N SER A 146 21.07 10.92 -13.97
CA SER A 146 22.21 10.01 -13.89
C SER A 146 22.30 9.46 -12.48
N ARG A 147 22.07 8.16 -12.32
CA ARG A 147 22.49 7.41 -11.15
C ARG A 147 24.00 7.23 -11.21
N ALA A 148 24.73 8.33 -11.38
CA ALA A 148 26.07 8.42 -10.88
C ALA A 148 25.91 8.13 -9.38
N ARG A 149 26.21 6.88 -9.01
CA ARG A 149 26.49 6.52 -7.63
C ARG A 149 27.29 7.70 -7.10
N GLN A 150 26.80 8.36 -6.06
CA GLN A 150 27.71 9.09 -5.19
C GLN A 150 28.64 8.00 -4.67
N PHE A 151 29.70 7.73 -5.41
CA PHE A 151 30.86 7.03 -4.93
C PHE A 151 31.34 7.97 -3.83
N THR A 152 30.89 7.73 -2.60
CA THR A 152 31.56 8.21 -1.41
C THR A 152 33.00 7.77 -1.62
N GLY A 153 33.85 8.70 -2.08
CA GLY A 153 35.19 8.38 -2.52
C GLY A 153 35.87 7.67 -1.37
N THR A 154 36.17 6.39 -1.56
CA THR A 154 36.95 5.64 -0.60
C THR A 154 38.27 6.38 -0.52
N LYS A 155 38.63 6.89 0.66
CA LYS A 155 39.96 7.47 0.85
C LYS A 155 40.98 6.43 0.37
N PRO A 156 41.77 6.73 -0.68
CA PRO A 156 42.71 5.77 -1.21
C PRO A 156 43.72 5.42 -0.11
N THR A 157 43.92 4.13 0.15
CA THR A 157 44.94 3.65 1.10
C THR A 157 46.32 3.46 0.47
N VAL A 158 46.44 3.70 -0.84
CA VAL A 158 47.66 3.48 -1.63
C VAL A 158 48.43 4.79 -1.76
N THR A 159 49.74 4.75 -1.54
CA THR A 159 50.68 5.89 -1.59
C THR A 159 51.81 5.62 -2.58
N PHE A 160 52.73 6.56 -2.81
CA PHE A 160 53.86 6.34 -3.74
C PHE A 160 54.82 5.24 -3.27
N ILE A 161 54.84 4.94 -1.97
CA ILE A 161 55.62 3.86 -1.38
C ILE A 161 55.15 2.49 -1.88
N ASP A 162 53.84 2.36 -2.17
CA ASP A 162 53.23 1.11 -2.63
C ASP A 162 53.44 0.86 -4.14
N VAL A 163 54.03 1.82 -4.86
CA VAL A 163 54.33 1.73 -6.29
C VAL A 163 55.82 1.47 -6.47
N ALA A 164 56.17 0.28 -6.96
CA ALA A 164 57.56 -0.06 -7.23
C ALA A 164 58.07 0.56 -8.55
N GLY A 165 59.26 1.18 -8.52
CA GLY A 165 59.91 1.80 -9.68
C GLY A 165 59.19 3.05 -10.21
N GLN A 166 59.35 3.34 -11.50
CA GLN A 166 58.75 4.51 -12.18
C GLN A 166 59.13 5.85 -11.51
N GLU A 167 60.39 5.99 -11.09
CA GLU A 167 60.86 7.14 -10.31
C GLU A 167 60.69 8.47 -11.07
N GLU A 168 60.91 8.48 -12.38
CA GLU A 168 60.67 9.64 -13.24
C GLU A 168 59.19 10.07 -13.21
N ALA A 169 58.27 9.12 -13.38
CA ALA A 169 56.84 9.40 -13.36
C ALA A 169 56.36 9.83 -11.96
N LYS A 170 56.89 9.25 -10.88
CA LYS A 170 56.59 9.71 -9.50
C LYS A 170 57.06 11.15 -9.28
N GLN A 171 58.24 11.49 -9.78
CA GLN A 171 58.80 12.84 -9.64
C GLN A 171 57.94 13.88 -10.39
N GLU A 172 57.49 13.59 -11.60
CA GLU A 172 56.58 14.48 -12.34
C GLU A 172 55.20 14.58 -11.67
N LEU A 173 54.66 13.45 -11.20
CA LEU A 173 53.36 13.43 -10.53
C LEU A 173 53.40 14.06 -9.12
N GLN A 174 54.58 14.24 -8.53
CA GLN A 174 54.74 14.95 -7.27
C GLN A 174 54.27 16.40 -7.37
N GLU A 175 54.47 17.04 -8.52
CA GLU A 175 53.96 18.38 -8.79
C GLU A 175 52.43 18.40 -8.76
N ILE A 176 51.80 17.39 -9.39
CA ILE A 176 50.34 17.21 -9.39
C ILE A 176 49.80 16.98 -7.98
N VAL A 177 50.50 16.21 -7.15
CA VAL A 177 50.16 16.02 -5.73
C VAL A 177 50.19 17.36 -4.99
N GLU A 178 51.20 18.20 -5.23
CA GLU A 178 51.32 19.50 -4.58
C GLU A 178 50.20 20.46 -5.02
N PHE A 179 49.85 20.46 -6.32
CA PHE A 179 48.69 21.18 -6.83
C PHE A 179 47.39 20.78 -6.14
N LEU A 180 47.17 19.48 -5.94
CA LEU A 180 45.97 18.97 -5.28
C LEU A 180 45.93 19.29 -3.78
N LYS A 181 47.09 19.36 -3.10
CA LYS A 181 47.19 19.72 -1.68
C LYS A 181 47.05 21.22 -1.43
N TYR A 182 47.64 22.06 -2.29
CA TYR A 182 47.75 23.50 -2.07
C TYR A 182 47.33 24.33 -3.29
N PRO A 183 46.10 24.19 -3.79
CA PRO A 183 45.66 24.85 -5.03
C PRO A 183 45.77 26.39 -4.96
N GLU A 184 45.56 26.97 -3.79
CA GLU A 184 45.61 28.43 -3.56
C GLU A 184 47.01 29.01 -3.79
N LYS A 185 48.08 28.27 -3.43
CA LYS A 185 49.47 28.72 -3.63
C LYS A 185 49.79 28.91 -5.12
N PHE A 186 49.34 27.96 -5.95
CA PHE A 186 49.57 27.99 -7.38
C PHE A 186 48.70 29.04 -8.09
N ALA A 187 47.46 29.22 -7.63
CA ALA A 187 46.58 30.29 -8.12
C ALA A 187 47.17 31.68 -7.84
N ALA A 188 47.75 31.89 -6.65
CA ALA A 188 48.39 33.15 -6.28
C ALA A 188 49.63 33.48 -7.12
N LEU A 189 50.35 32.46 -7.60
CA LEU A 189 51.48 32.60 -8.52
C LEU A 189 51.06 32.82 -9.98
N GLY A 190 49.75 32.77 -10.29
CA GLY A 190 49.22 32.88 -11.64
C GLY A 190 49.48 31.63 -12.51
N ALA A 191 49.84 30.50 -11.89
CA ALA A 191 50.06 29.25 -12.60
C ALA A 191 48.73 28.66 -13.09
N ARG A 192 48.71 28.12 -14.31
CA ARG A 192 47.52 27.42 -14.85
C ARG A 192 47.45 26.01 -14.27
N ILE A 193 46.30 25.67 -13.71
CA ILE A 193 46.04 24.33 -13.16
C ILE A 193 46.00 23.31 -14.32
N PRO A 194 46.78 22.22 -14.28
CA PRO A 194 46.68 21.14 -15.25
C PRO A 194 45.28 20.53 -15.24
N HIS A 195 44.66 20.41 -16.41
CA HIS A 195 43.28 19.91 -16.51
C HIS A 195 43.20 18.37 -16.57
N GLY A 196 44.31 17.69 -16.86
CA GLY A 196 44.38 16.24 -16.93
C GLY A 196 45.79 15.76 -17.22
N VAL A 197 46.05 14.52 -16.82
CA VAL A 197 47.31 13.82 -17.09
C VAL A 197 46.98 12.52 -17.81
N LEU A 198 47.66 12.25 -18.92
CA LEU A 198 47.50 11.01 -19.69
C LEU A 198 48.67 10.08 -19.40
N LEU A 199 48.42 8.97 -18.71
CA LEU A 199 49.42 7.94 -18.44
C LEU A 199 49.43 6.92 -19.59
N LEU A 200 50.54 6.85 -20.32
CA LEU A 200 50.73 5.96 -21.48
C LEU A 200 51.64 4.77 -21.11
N GLY A 201 51.38 3.61 -21.71
CA GLY A 201 52.26 2.44 -21.61
C GLY A 201 51.54 1.10 -21.77
N PRO A 202 52.29 -0.02 -21.90
CA PRO A 202 51.73 -1.37 -22.04
C PRO A 202 50.72 -1.75 -20.94
N PRO A 203 49.76 -2.66 -21.16
CA PRO A 203 48.88 -3.14 -20.10
C PRO A 203 49.68 -3.74 -18.94
N GLY A 204 49.23 -3.54 -17.70
CA GLY A 204 49.89 -4.09 -16.51
C GLY A 204 51.03 -3.26 -15.90
N THR A 205 51.42 -2.12 -16.50
CA THR A 205 52.52 -1.27 -15.98
C THR A 205 52.15 -0.37 -14.78
N GLY A 206 51.06 -0.65 -14.07
CA GLY A 206 50.71 0.10 -12.86
C GLY A 206 50.11 1.50 -13.06
N LYS A 207 49.67 1.88 -14.26
CA LYS A 207 49.01 3.19 -14.53
C LYS A 207 47.85 3.52 -13.57
N THR A 208 46.96 2.56 -13.33
CA THR A 208 45.84 2.76 -12.40
C THR A 208 46.33 2.80 -10.94
N MET A 209 47.40 2.08 -10.61
CA MET A 209 48.00 2.08 -9.27
C MET A 209 48.66 3.43 -8.96
N ILE A 210 49.45 3.98 -9.88
CA ILE A 210 50.10 5.28 -9.68
C ILE A 210 49.07 6.43 -9.63
N ALA A 211 47.99 6.37 -10.42
CA ALA A 211 46.89 7.34 -10.31
C ALA A 211 46.19 7.28 -8.94
N ARG A 212 45.99 6.07 -8.37
CA ARG A 212 45.49 5.90 -7.00
C ARG A 212 46.48 6.43 -5.96
N ALA A 213 47.78 6.19 -6.17
CA ALA A 213 48.83 6.68 -5.29
C ALA A 213 48.86 8.23 -5.25
N VAL A 214 48.71 8.91 -6.38
CA VAL A 214 48.59 10.39 -6.44
C VAL A 214 47.45 10.89 -5.56
N SER A 215 46.27 10.26 -5.66
CA SER A 215 45.12 10.65 -4.83
C SER A 215 45.32 10.35 -3.34
N GLY A 216 46.00 9.26 -3.00
CA GLY A 216 46.34 8.90 -1.62
C GLY A 216 47.36 9.87 -1.02
N GLU A 217 48.41 10.20 -1.77
CA GLU A 217 49.39 11.22 -1.40
C GLU A 217 48.73 12.56 -1.15
N ALA A 218 47.84 13.00 -2.05
CA ALA A 218 47.10 14.26 -1.94
C ALA A 218 45.98 14.24 -0.88
N GLY A 219 45.55 13.07 -0.40
CA GLY A 219 44.46 12.92 0.56
C GLY A 219 43.08 13.28 -0.02
N VAL A 220 42.93 13.23 -1.35
CA VAL A 220 41.69 13.58 -2.05
C VAL A 220 40.90 12.34 -2.48
N PRO A 221 39.57 12.44 -2.69
CA PRO A 221 38.77 11.35 -3.23
C PRO A 221 39.28 10.87 -4.61
N PHE A 222 39.28 9.56 -4.84
CA PHE A 222 39.60 8.97 -6.14
C PHE A 222 38.36 8.40 -6.82
N PHE A 223 38.07 8.88 -8.02
CA PHE A 223 37.00 8.38 -8.87
C PHE A 223 37.60 7.61 -10.05
N HIS A 224 37.05 6.44 -10.33
CA HIS A 224 37.47 5.60 -11.45
C HIS A 224 36.27 5.26 -12.31
N LEU A 225 36.38 5.53 -13.60
CA LEU A 225 35.41 5.15 -14.61
C LEU A 225 36.15 4.54 -15.80
N SER A 226 35.66 3.43 -16.34
CA SER A 226 36.21 2.88 -17.57
C SER A 226 35.62 3.62 -18.77
N GLY A 227 36.44 3.94 -19.77
CA GLY A 227 35.94 4.56 -21.02
C GLY A 227 34.89 3.70 -21.73
N SER A 228 34.94 2.37 -21.56
CA SER A 228 33.92 1.46 -22.06
C SER A 228 32.55 1.67 -21.41
N GLU A 229 32.50 2.00 -20.12
CA GLU A 229 31.25 2.30 -19.39
C GLU A 229 30.61 3.59 -19.91
N PHE A 230 31.39 4.51 -20.48
CA PHE A 230 30.88 5.74 -21.05
C PHE A 230 30.14 5.52 -22.37
N VAL A 231 30.55 4.54 -23.19
CA VAL A 231 29.90 4.24 -24.48
C VAL A 231 28.51 3.62 -24.27
N GLU A 232 28.36 2.74 -23.28
CA GLU A 232 27.06 2.11 -22.96
C GLU A 232 26.01 3.12 -22.50
N MET A 233 26.41 4.21 -21.84
CA MET A 233 25.48 5.23 -21.34
C MET A 233 24.86 6.11 -22.44
N PHE A 234 25.47 6.21 -23.63
CA PHE A 234 24.99 7.07 -24.72
C PHE A 234 24.40 6.29 -25.91
N VAL A 235 24.77 5.02 -26.09
CA VAL A 235 24.18 4.14 -27.10
C VAL A 235 22.88 3.54 -26.54
N GLY A 236 21.80 4.34 -26.54
CA GLY A 236 20.49 3.89 -26.07
C GLY A 236 19.52 4.98 -25.58
N VAL A 237 19.96 6.25 -25.52
CA VAL A 237 19.13 7.37 -25.02
C VAL A 237 18.48 8.18 -26.16
N GLY A 238 18.49 7.64 -27.38
CA GLY A 238 17.98 8.30 -28.60
C GLY A 238 17.10 7.42 -29.48
N ALA A 239 16.46 6.40 -28.90
CA ALA A 239 15.42 5.60 -29.56
C ALA A 239 14.25 5.39 -28.59
#